data_AF-A0A1F4MP34-F1
#
_entry.id   AF-A0A1F4MP34-F1
#
_cell.length_a   1.000
_cell.length_b   1.000
_cell.length_c   1.000
_cell.angle_alpha   90.00
_cell.angle_beta   90.00
_cell.angle_gamma   90.00
#
_symmetry.space_group_name_H-M   'P 1'
#
loop_
_entity.id
_entity.type
_entity.pdbx_description
1 polymer ?
#
loop_
_entity_poly.entity_id
_entity_poly.type
_entity_poly.pdbx_seq_one_letter_code
_entity_poly.pdbx_strand_id
1 'polypeptide(L)' 'MAKLFASEAAVENSMEALRIHGAYGYSKEMNVERYYRDAPLLCIGEGTNELQRLIISAQLVERSPI' A
#
# COMPACT_ATOMS: atom_id res chain seq x y z
N MET A 1 1.22 -2.22 12.50
CA MET A 1 2.46 -2.02 11.71
C MET A 1 2.48 -2.83 10.43
N ALA A 2 2.28 -4.16 10.46
CA ALA A 2 2.38 -5.02 9.28
C ALA A 2 1.55 -4.54 8.07
N LYS A 3 0.26 -4.23 8.29
CA LYS A 3 -0.62 -3.70 7.25
C LYS A 3 -0.10 -2.42 6.60
N LEU A 4 0.24 -1.40 7.41
CA LEU A 4 0.76 -0.11 6.95
C LEU A 4 1.97 -0.30 6.03
N PHE A 5 2.91 -1.16 6.43
CA PHE A 5 4.10 -1.44 5.63
C PHE A 5 3.74 -2.16 4.33
N ALA A 6 2.92 -3.22 4.41
CA ALA A 6 2.56 -4.03 3.25
C ALA A 6 1.74 -3.25 2.21
N SER A 7 0.83 -2.36 2.65
CA SER A 7 0.01 -1.55 1.75
C SER A 7 0.84 -0.52 0.98
N GLU A 8 1.78 0.16 1.65
CA GLU A 8 2.69 1.12 1.00
C GLU A 8 3.62 0.42 0.00
N ALA A 9 4.19 -0.72 0.40
CA ALA A 9 5.01 -1.53 -0.49
C ALA A 9 4.23 -2.04 -1.71
N ALA A 10 2.96 -2.42 -1.55
CA ALA A 10 2.13 -2.87 -2.67
C ALA A 10 1.89 -1.76 -3.71
N VAL A 11 1.65 -0.52 -3.26
CA VAL A 11 1.50 0.63 -4.15
C VAL A 11 2.80 0.90 -4.90
N GLU A 12 3.93 1.00 -4.18
CA GLU A 12 5.23 1.26 -4.77
C GLU A 12 5.62 0.19 -5.81
N ASN A 13 5.50 -1.09 -5.43
CA ASN A 13 5.85 -2.20 -6.31
C ASN A 13 4.94 -2.29 -7.54
N SER A 14 3.63 -2.06 -7.39
CA SER A 14 2.70 -2.12 -8.51
C SER A 14 2.91 -0.97 -9.51
N MET A 15 3.23 0.23 -9.01
CA MET A 15 3.62 1.39 -9.82
C MET A 15 4.88 1.10 -10.62
N GLU A 16 5.92 0.58 -9.96
CA GLU A 16 7.19 0.28 -10.60
C GLU A 16 7.05 -0.85 -11.63
N ALA A 17 6.28 -1.88 -11.31
CA ALA A 17 5.97 -2.95 -12.25
C ALA A 17 5.27 -2.41 -13.50
N LEU A 18 4.28 -1.52 -13.36
CA LEU A 18 3.61 -0.90 -14.49
C LEU A 18 4.59 -0.10 -15.36
N ARG A 19 5.49 0.66 -14.73
CA ARG A 19 6.53 1.44 -15.42
C ARG A 19 7.47 0.57 -16.25
N ILE A 20 7.91 -0.58 -15.70
CA ILE A 20 8.78 -1.54 -16.41
C ILE A 20 8.09 -2.10 -17.66
N HIS A 21 6.77 -2.35 -17.59
CA HIS A 21 5.99 -2.88 -18.71
C HIS A 21 5.66 -1.81 -19.78
N GLY A 22 5.86 -0.53 -19.48
CA GLY A 22 5.57 0.57 -20.40
C GLY A 22 4.10 0.60 -20.84
N ALA A 23 3.85 1.02 -22.09
CA ALA A 23 2.49 1.13 -22.63
C ALA A 23 1.73 -0.20 -22.61
N TYR A 24 2.44 -1.32 -22.80
CA TYR A 24 1.82 -2.64 -22.80
C TYR A 24 1.33 -3.06 -21.41
N GLY A 25 1.89 -2.48 -20.33
CA GLY A 25 1.43 -2.69 -18.96
C GLY A 25 0.00 -2.23 -18.70
N TYR A 26 -0.59 -1.39 -19.57
CA TYR A 26 -2.00 -0.99 -19.50
C TYR A 26 -2.97 -1.95 -20.21
N SER A 27 -2.45 -2.94 -20.96
CA SER A 27 -3.27 -3.97 -21.60
C SER A 27 -3.77 -4.98 -20.56
N LYS A 28 -5.03 -5.41 -20.71
CA LYS A 28 -5.61 -6.50 -19.89
C LYS A 28 -4.99 -7.87 -20.18
N GLU A 29 -4.13 -7.97 -21.18
CA GLU A 29 -3.31 -9.15 -21.46
C GLU A 29 -2.18 -9.33 -20.42
N MET A 30 -1.82 -8.26 -19.70
CA MET A 30 -0.88 -8.29 -18.60
C MET A 30 -1.60 -8.14 -17.26
N ASN A 31 -1.25 -8.98 -16.28
CA ASN A 31 -1.88 -8.90 -14.95
C ASN A 31 -1.50 -7.63 -14.16
N VAL A 32 -0.41 -6.95 -14.56
CA VAL A 32 0.14 -5.78 -13.86
C VAL A 32 -0.85 -4.61 -13.77
N GLU A 33 -1.70 -4.41 -14.78
CA GLU A 33 -2.73 -3.36 -14.77
C GLU A 33 -3.69 -3.55 -13.59
N ARG A 34 -4.05 -4.81 -13.30
CA ARG A 34 -4.95 -5.15 -12.21
C ARG A 34 -4.30 -4.91 -10.87
N TYR A 35 -3.06 -5.34 -10.69
CA TYR A 35 -2.33 -5.12 -9.44
C TYR A 35 -2.15 -3.63 -9.14
N TYR A 36 -1.87 -2.82 -10.15
CA TYR A 36 -1.80 -1.37 -10.02
C TYR A 36 -3.13 -0.74 -9.59
N ARG A 37 -4.26 -1.19 -10.16
CA ARG A 37 -5.58 -0.71 -9.77
C ARG A 37 -6.01 -1.16 -8.37
N ASP A 38 -5.64 -2.37 -7.97
CA ASP A 38 -6.07 -2.95 -6.70
C ASP A 38 -5.22 -2.45 -5.51
N ALA A 39 -3.94 -2.13 -5.73
CA ALA A 39 -3.02 -1.72 -4.66
C ALA A 39 -3.49 -0.50 -3.82
N PRO A 40 -4.06 0.58 -4.40
CA PRO A 40 -4.56 1.72 -3.63
C PRO A 40 -5.63 1.36 -2.59
N LEU A 41 -6.44 0.32 -2.85
CA LEU A 41 -7.46 -0.12 -1.89
C LEU A 41 -6.82 -0.58 -0.58
N LEU A 42 -5.62 -1.17 -0.62
CA LEU A 42 -4.91 -1.66 0.57
C LEU A 42 -4.52 -0.52 1.52
N CYS A 43 -4.35 0.70 1.00
CA CYS A 43 -4.03 1.89 1.78
C CYS A 43 -5.27 2.54 2.44
N ILE A 44 -6.48 2.15 2.03
CA ILE A 44 -7.75 2.78 2.46
C ILE A 44 -8.62 1.80 3.25
N GLY A 45 -8.74 0.56 2.76
CA GLY A 45 -9.55 -0.50 3.36
C GLY A 45 -9.12 -0.78 4.79
N GLU A 46 -10.07 -1.14 5.67
CA GLU A 46 -9.82 -1.47 7.10
C GLU A 46 -9.07 -0.36 7.88
N GLY A 47 -9.23 0.90 7.47
CA GLY A 47 -8.57 2.07 8.05
C GLY A 47 -7.36 2.51 7.23
N THR A 48 -7.30 3.82 6.96
CA THR A 48 -6.29 4.40 6.06
C THR A 48 -4.90 4.33 6.66
N ASN A 49 -3.86 4.41 5.82
CA ASN A 49 -2.48 4.42 6.29
C ASN A 49 -2.18 5.57 7.26
N GLU A 50 -2.79 6.75 7.09
CA GLU A 50 -2.67 7.87 8.02
C GLU A 50 -3.27 7.53 9.39
N LEU A 51 -4.46 6.93 9.42
CA LEU A 51 -5.06 6.46 10.67
C LEU A 51 -4.23 5.35 11.31
N GLN A 52 -3.69 4.42 10.51
CA GLN A 52 -2.80 3.38 11.01
C GLN A 52 -1.57 3.99 11.69
N ARG A 53 -0.95 5.02 11.11
CA ARG A 53 0.20 5.72 11.73
C ARG A 53 -0.17 6.34 13.07
N LEU A 54 -1.32 7.02 13.15
CA LEU A 54 -1.80 7.63 14.40
C LEU A 54 -2.10 6.60 15.50
N ILE A 55 -2.75 5.49 15.14
CA ILE A 55 -3.08 4.43 16.10
C ILE A 55 -1.79 3.74 16.59
N ILE A 56 -0.88 3.44 15.67
CA ILE A 56 0.41 2.81 16.02
C ILE A 56 1.22 3.72 16.93
N SER A 57 1.31 5.02 16.64
CA SER A 57 2.06 5.95 17.48
C SER A 57 1.46 6.08 18.88
N ALA A 58 0.13 6.19 19.00
CA ALA A 58 -0.56 6.23 20.28
C ALA A 58 -0.29 4.98 21.12
N GLN A 59 -0.40 3.79 20.50
CA GLN A 59 -0.12 2.52 21.17
C GLN A 59 1.34 2.38 21.62
N LEU A 60 2.29 2.91 20.84
CA LEU A 60 3.71 2.89 21.20
C LEU A 60 4.01 3.77 22.43
N VAL A 61 3.42 4.96 22.48
CA VAL A 61 3.54 5.88 23.63
C VAL A 61 2.92 5.25 24.88
N GLU A 62 1.73 4.67 24.77
CA GLU A 62 1.05 4.01 25.90
C GLU A 62 1.86 2.84 26.48
N ARG A 63 2.50 2.04 25.60
CA ARG A 63 3.32 0.88 26.01
C ARG A 63 4.69 1.26 26.56
N SER A 64 5.16 2.46 26.26
CA SER A 64 6.49 2.95 26.66
C SER A 64 6.36 4.26 27.43
N PRO A 65 5.70 4.27 28.60
CA PRO A 65 5.61 5.45 29.44
C PRO A 65 7.03 5.83 29.90
N ILE A 66 7.36 7.11 29.74
CA ILE A 66 8.63 7.71 30.17
C ILE A 66 8.54 8.03 31.66
#